data_AF-W1XJQ3-F1
#
_entry.id   AF-W1XJQ3-F1
#
_cell.length_a   1.000
_cell.length_b   1.000
_cell.length_c   1.000
_cell.angle_alpha   90.00
_cell.angle_beta   90.00
_cell.angle_gamma   90.00
#
_symmetry.space_group_name_H-M   'P 1'
#
loop_
_entity.id
_entity.type
_entity.pdbx_description
1 polymer ?
#
loop_
_entity_poly.entity_id
_entity_poly.type
_entity_poly.pdbx_seq_one_letter_code
_entity_poly.pdbx_strand_id
1 'polypeptide(L)' 'RGTESLASYLRSLTDSQLLAIKTLSMDMNAGYIRAARIHLPNAVEKIAFDRFHVAKQLGEVVDKTRQNEHPHLPVESRR' A
#
# COMPACT_ATOMS: atom_id res chain seq x y z
N ARG A 1 -12.62 -4.75 -7.86
CA ARG A 1 -12.32 -6.15 -8.22
C ARG A 1 -11.38 -6.81 -7.22
N GLY A 2 -10.24 -6.23 -6.85
CA GLY A 2 -9.31 -6.84 -5.87
C GLY A 2 -9.80 -6.94 -4.41
N THR A 3 -10.73 -6.07 -3.98
CA THR A 3 -11.31 -6.15 -2.63
C THR A 3 -12.04 -7.45 -2.37
N GLU A 4 -12.83 -7.93 -3.34
CA GLU A 4 -13.66 -9.13 -3.14
C GLU A 4 -12.82 -10.40 -3.14
N SER A 5 -11.72 -10.45 -3.91
CA SER A 5 -10.83 -11.62 -3.91
C SER A 5 -10.13 -11.80 -2.56
N LEU A 6 -9.58 -10.74 -1.96
CA LEU A 6 -8.95 -10.83 -0.64
C LEU A 6 -10.00 -11.08 0.45
N ALA A 7 -11.14 -10.40 0.38
CA ALA A 7 -12.21 -10.59 1.34
C ALA A 7 -12.74 -12.03 1.34
N SER A 8 -12.96 -12.62 0.16
CA SER A 8 -13.38 -14.01 0.02
C SER A 8 -12.36 -14.98 0.60
N TYR A 9 -11.06 -14.73 0.38
CA TYR A 9 -10.01 -15.57 0.95
C TYR A 9 -9.97 -15.49 2.48
N LEU A 10 -10.01 -14.29 3.06
CA LEU A 10 -9.98 -14.14 4.52
C LEU A 10 -11.22 -14.75 5.19
N ARG A 11 -12.40 -14.65 4.55
CA ARG A 11 -13.63 -15.30 5.04
C ARG A 11 -13.62 -16.82 4.94
N SER A 12 -12.79 -17.42 4.09
CA SER A 12 -12.67 -18.88 4.02
C SER A 12 -11.73 -19.45 5.08
N LEU A 13 -11.04 -18.61 5.85
CA LEU A 13 -10.19 -19.01 6.97
C LEU A 13 -11.02 -19.12 8.24
N THR A 14 -10.68 -20.10 9.07
CA THR A 14 -11.19 -20.23 10.43
C THR A 14 -10.60 -19.14 11.34
N ASP A 15 -11.24 -18.89 12.48
CA ASP A 15 -10.76 -17.91 13.45
C ASP A 15 -9.34 -18.22 13.94
N SER A 16 -9.02 -19.50 14.15
CA SER A 16 -7.67 -19.93 14.56
C SER A 16 -6.63 -19.64 13.48
N GLN A 17 -6.97 -19.83 12.20
CA GLN A 17 -6.10 -19.48 11.08
C GLN A 17 -5.91 -17.97 10.97
N LEU A 18 -6.96 -17.17 11.13
CA LEU A 18 -6.88 -15.70 11.11
C LEU A 18 -6.01 -15.16 12.26
N LEU A 19 -6.15 -15.72 13.45
CA LEU A 19 -5.33 -15.38 14.61
C LEU A 19 -3.86 -15.77 14.40
N ALA A 20 -3.59 -16.89 13.74
CA ALA A 20 -2.24 -17.38 13.45
C ALA A 20 -1.48 -16.54 12.39
N ILE A 21 -2.18 -15.73 11.58
CA ILE A 21 -1.54 -14.81 10.64
C ILE A 21 -0.69 -13.81 11.43
N LYS A 22 0.63 -13.86 11.24
CA LYS A 22 1.58 -12.92 11.85
C LYS A 22 1.76 -11.66 11.02
N THR A 23 1.84 -11.83 9.69
CA THR A 23 2.06 -10.73 8.73
C THR A 23 1.26 -10.99 7.47
N LEU A 24 0.73 -9.93 6.87
CA LEU A 24 0.04 -9.92 5.59
C LEU A 24 0.77 -8.95 4.65
N SER A 25 1.61 -9.50 3.78
CA SER A 25 2.31 -8.71 2.76
C SER A 25 1.35 -8.37 1.62
N MET A 26 1.18 -7.10 1.28
CA MET A 26 0.24 -6.66 0.24
C MET A 26 0.65 -5.36 -0.44
N ASP A 27 -0.04 -5.06 -1.55
CA ASP A 27 0.04 -3.76 -2.22
C ASP A 27 -0.62 -2.64 -1.37
N MET A 28 -0.38 -1.39 -1.77
CA MET A 28 -0.98 -0.20 -1.13
C MET A 28 -2.38 0.13 -1.67
N ASN A 29 -3.06 -0.81 -2.33
CA ASN A 29 -4.37 -0.54 -2.93
C ASN A 29 -5.42 -0.34 -1.82
N ALA A 30 -6.13 0.78 -1.87
CA ALA A 30 -7.15 1.13 -0.88
C ALA A 30 -8.23 0.04 -0.72
N GLY A 31 -8.52 -0.71 -1.79
CA GLY A 31 -9.45 -1.83 -1.75
C GLY A 31 -8.95 -3.03 -0.95
N TYR A 32 -7.67 -3.36 -1.04
CA TYR A 32 -7.05 -4.44 -0.27
C TYR A 32 -6.86 -4.05 1.20
N ILE A 33 -6.44 -2.81 1.46
CA ILE A 33 -6.34 -2.25 2.82
C ILE A 33 -7.69 -2.34 3.53
N ARG A 34 -8.79 -1.97 2.86
CA ARG A 34 -10.14 -2.08 3.42
C ARG A 34 -10.53 -3.54 3.69
N ALA A 35 -10.30 -4.45 2.75
CA ALA A 35 -10.62 -5.86 2.93
C ALA A 35 -9.85 -6.46 4.13
N ALA A 36 -8.56 -6.17 4.26
CA ALA A 36 -7.77 -6.61 5.40
C ALA A 36 -8.29 -6.03 6.72
N ARG A 37 -8.59 -4.72 6.79
CA ARG A 37 -9.12 -4.10 8.02
C ARG A 37 -10.47 -4.65 8.46
N ILE A 38 -11.31 -5.10 7.53
CA ILE A 38 -12.63 -5.67 7.84
C ILE A 38 -12.52 -7.14 8.28
N HIS A 39 -11.68 -7.93 7.61
CA HIS A 39 -11.69 -9.40 7.76
C HIS A 39 -10.48 -9.99 8.51
N LEU A 40 -9.43 -9.22 8.77
CA LEU A 40 -8.25 -9.66 9.52
C LEU A 40 -8.19 -8.99 10.90
N PRO A 41 -8.24 -9.75 12.01
CA PRO A 41 -8.00 -9.21 13.34
C PRO A 41 -6.61 -8.59 13.45
N ASN A 42 -6.50 -7.41 14.08
CA ASN A 42 -5.27 -6.63 14.22
C ASN A 42 -4.58 -6.32 12.89
N ALA A 43 -5.35 -6.12 11.82
CA ALA A 43 -4.83 -5.89 10.47
C ALA A 43 -3.75 -4.79 10.40
N VAL A 44 -3.90 -3.70 11.15
CA VAL A 44 -2.95 -2.57 11.13
C VAL A 44 -1.54 -2.99 11.53
N GLU A 45 -1.42 -3.89 12.50
CA GLU A 45 -0.13 -4.39 12.99
C GLU A 45 0.44 -5.49 12.08
N LYS A 46 -0.45 -6.20 11.36
CA LYS A 46 -0.08 -7.34 10.52
C LYS A 46 0.26 -6.92 9.08
N ILE A 47 -0.27 -5.81 8.58
CA ILE A 47 -0.05 -5.39 7.18
C ILE A 47 1.40 -4.95 6.98
N ALA A 48 2.05 -5.57 6.01
CA ALA A 48 3.35 -5.16 5.50
C ALA A 48 3.19 -4.72 4.04
N PHE A 49 3.43 -3.44 3.74
CA PHE A 49 3.41 -2.98 2.35
C PHE A 49 4.68 -3.44 1.63
N ASP A 50 4.52 -3.91 0.40
CA ASP A 50 5.69 -4.31 -0.38
C ASP A 50 6.56 -3.10 -0.76
N ARG A 51 7.87 -3.34 -0.79
CA ARG A 51 8.88 -2.30 -1.03
C ARG A 51 8.75 -1.65 -2.41
N PHE A 52 8.25 -2.38 -3.40
CA PHE A 52 8.16 -1.88 -4.77
C PHE A 52 7.12 -0.75 -4.87
N HIS A 53 5.92 -0.95 -4.34
CA HIS A 53 4.88 0.09 -4.36
C HIS A 53 5.26 1.29 -3.51
N VAL A 54 5.91 1.09 -2.36
CA VAL A 54 6.41 2.19 -1.53
C VAL A 54 7.44 3.03 -2.28
N ALA A 55 8.44 2.40 -2.90
CA ALA A 55 9.47 3.11 -3.66
C ALA A 55 8.90 3.82 -4.89
N LYS A 56 7.97 3.16 -5.60
CA LYS A 56 7.28 3.75 -6.76
C LYS A 56 6.50 4.99 -6.37
N GLN A 57 5.66 4.92 -5.33
CA GLN A 57 4.86 6.06 -4.88
C GLN A 57 5.75 7.22 -4.42
N LEU A 58 6.84 6.93 -3.71
CA LEU A 58 7.82 7.97 -3.34
C LEU A 58 8.43 8.64 -4.58
N GLY A 59 8.86 7.84 -5.56
CA GLY A 59 9.42 8.36 -6.81
C GLY A 59 8.43 9.24 -7.59
N GLU A 60 7.16 8.84 -7.67
CA GLU A 60 6.10 9.63 -8.29
C GLU A 60 5.85 10.96 -7.59
N VAL A 61 5.89 10.98 -6.26
CA VAL A 61 5.73 12.22 -5.47
C VAL A 61 6.93 13.14 -5.70
N VAL A 62 8.16 12.61 -5.63
CA VAL A 62 9.37 13.38 -5.89
C VAL A 62 9.39 13.95 -7.30
N ASP A 63 9.00 13.16 -8.31
CA ASP A 63 8.94 13.63 -9.70
C ASP A 63 7.89 14.73 -9.88
N LYS A 64 6.71 14.61 -9.26
CA LYS A 64 5.70 15.67 -9.26
C LYS A 64 6.22 16.96 -8.62
N THR A 65 6.89 16.85 -7.47
CA THR A 65 7.51 18.01 -6.82
C THR A 65 8.56 18.64 -7.73
N ARG A 66 9.43 17.83 -8.34
CA ARG A 66 10.42 18.29 -9.33
C ARG A 66 9.75 19.01 -10.49
N GLN A 67 8.71 18.45 -11.08
CA GLN A 67 7.98 19.07 -12.20
C GLN A 67 7.35 20.42 -11.80
N ASN A 68 6.87 20.54 -10.55
CA ASN A 68 6.28 21.78 -10.04
C ASN A 68 7.34 22.85 -9.75
N GLU A 69 8.49 22.47 -9.20
CA GLU A 69 9.54 23.41 -8.77
C GLU A 69 10.51 23.79 -9.89
N HIS A 70 10.81 22.87 -10.81
CA HIS A 70 11.81 23.05 -11.86
C HIS A 70 11.57 24.28 -12.78
N PRO A 71 10.33 24.64 -13.16
CA PRO A 71 10.07 25.86 -13.93
C PRO A 71 10.40 27.16 -13.18
N HIS A 72 10.37 27.13 -11.84
CA HIS A 72 10.63 28.28 -10.98
C HIS A 72 12.11 28.43 -10.60
N LEU A 73 12.97 27.49 -11.01
CA LEU A 73 14.40 27.57 -10.74
C LEU A 73 15.09 28.63 -11.63
N PRO A 74 16.10 29.36 -11.10
CA PRO A 74 16.98 30.19 -11.91
C PRO A 74 17.59 29.39 -13.07
N VAL A 75 17.86 30.04 -14.21
CA VAL A 75 18.44 29.39 -15.39
C VAL A 75 19.76 28.68 -15.06
N GLU A 76 20.56 29.25 -14.15
CA GLU A 76 21.83 28.67 -13.68
C GLU A 76 21.65 27.35 -12.90
N SER A 77 20.49 27.15 -12.30
CA SER A 77 20.14 25.97 -11.51
C SER A 77 19.37 24.90 -12.31
N ARG A 78 19.00 25.19 -13.57
CA ARG A 78 18.37 24.24 -14.49
C ARG A 78 19.47 23.51 -15.28
N ARG A 79 19.99 22.43 -14.71
CA ARG A 79 20.87 21.47 -15.41
C ARG A 79 20.24 20.08 -15.41
#